data_AF-A0A2E7XCE6-F1
#
_entry.id   AF-A0A2E7XCE6-F1
#
_cell.length_a   1.000
_cell.length_b   1.000
_cell.length_c   1.000
_cell.angle_alpha   90.00
_cell.angle_beta   90.00
_cell.angle_gamma   90.00
#
_symmetry.space_group_name_H-M   'P 1'
#
loop_
_entity.id
_entity.type
_entity.pdbx_description
1 polymer ?
#
loop_
_entity_poly.entity_id
_entity_poly.type
_entity_poly.pdbx_seq_one_letter_code
_entity_poly.pdbx_strand_id
1 'polypeptide(L)'
;MSTCDEYKPLLSGLLDGELTSEEVSKVNEHLIRCSACRGEYEELQKETSQLDSLSIREPQDEALEAFWRLPYGKMVRNSGLFLMIGGYLSFLCYGLVKFFTDDSEMLFGKFSVAAMVIGSVVVFGIVIIERVISYKTDPYKEVER
;
A
#
# COMPACT_ATOMS: atom_id res chain seq x y z
N MET A 1 -20.91 -3.71 -43.08
CA MET A 1 -19.97 -2.57 -42.99
C MET A 1 -20.34 -1.57 -41.89
N SER A 2 -21.61 -1.44 -41.48
CA SER A 2 -22.02 -0.56 -40.36
C SER A 2 -21.87 -1.15 -38.95
N THR A 3 -21.66 -2.46 -38.82
CA THR A 3 -21.53 -3.12 -37.51
C THR A 3 -20.10 -3.11 -36.96
N CYS A 4 -19.07 -2.89 -37.77
CA CYS A 4 -17.67 -2.98 -37.30
C CYS A 4 -17.21 -1.72 -36.55
N ASP A 5 -17.75 -0.54 -36.88
CA ASP A 5 -17.39 0.71 -36.20
C ASP A 5 -17.84 0.75 -34.73
N GLU A 6 -18.86 -0.04 -34.36
CA GLU A 6 -19.32 -0.21 -32.98
C GLU A 6 -18.32 -1.01 -32.12
N TYR A 7 -17.60 -1.97 -32.73
CA TYR A 7 -16.67 -2.84 -32.00
C TYR A 7 -15.25 -2.27 -31.88
N LYS A 8 -14.86 -1.28 -32.70
CA LYS A 8 -13.55 -0.62 -32.62
C LYS A 8 -13.18 -0.11 -31.22
N PRO A 9 -14.03 0.69 -30.51
CA PRO A 9 -13.71 1.12 -29.15
C PRO A 9 -13.63 -0.05 -28.16
N LEU A 10 -14.39 -1.12 -28.41
CA LEU A 10 -14.39 -2.31 -27.57
C LEU A 10 -13.11 -3.17 -27.75
N LEU A 11 -12.38 -3.04 -28.86
CA LEU A 11 -11.11 -3.76 -29.05
C LEU A 11 -10.02 -3.31 -28.06
N SER A 12 -9.91 -1.99 -27.81
CA SER A 12 -8.98 -1.46 -26.79
C SER A 12 -9.41 -1.90 -25.40
N GLY A 13 -10.71 -1.77 -25.08
CA GLY A 13 -11.23 -2.22 -23.78
C GLY A 13 -11.04 -3.72 -23.54
N LEU A 14 -11.07 -4.55 -24.59
CA LEU A 14 -10.77 -5.97 -24.50
C LEU A 14 -9.28 -6.22 -24.18
N LEU A 15 -8.38 -5.42 -24.78
CA LEU A 15 -6.95 -5.49 -24.56
C LEU A 15 -6.55 -5.05 -23.14
N ASP A 16 -7.21 -4.00 -22.63
CA ASP A 16 -6.99 -3.43 -21.31
C ASP A 16 -7.73 -4.20 -20.19
N GLY A 17 -8.64 -5.11 -20.55
CA GLY A 17 -9.42 -5.91 -19.60
C GLY A 17 -10.56 -5.15 -18.89
N GLU A 18 -11.00 -4.03 -19.46
CA GLU A 18 -12.02 -3.13 -18.88
C GLU A 18 -13.47 -3.50 -19.26
N LEU A 19 -13.64 -4.46 -20.16
CA LEU A 19 -14.97 -4.90 -20.61
C LEU A 19 -15.69 -5.78 -19.59
N THR A 20 -17.01 -5.66 -19.53
CA THR A 20 -17.86 -6.60 -18.80
C THR A 20 -17.88 -7.97 -19.48
N SER A 21 -18.24 -9.03 -18.73
CA SER A 21 -18.31 -10.40 -19.27
C SER A 21 -19.27 -10.55 -20.47
N GLU A 22 -20.33 -9.74 -20.49
CA GLU A 22 -21.29 -9.68 -21.60
C GLU A 22 -20.67 -9.04 -22.86
N GLU A 23 -19.92 -7.96 -22.69
CA GLU A 23 -19.23 -7.25 -23.78
C GLU A 23 -18.09 -8.09 -24.35
N VAL A 24 -17.28 -8.73 -23.49
CA VAL A 24 -16.22 -9.66 -23.91
C VAL A 24 -16.79 -10.77 -24.79
N SER A 25 -17.94 -11.34 -24.43
CA SER A 25 -18.59 -12.40 -25.21
C SER A 25 -19.03 -11.91 -26.59
N LYS A 26 -19.63 -10.70 -26.65
CA LYS A 26 -20.06 -10.07 -27.92
C LYS A 26 -18.90 -9.75 -28.84
N VAL A 27 -17.82 -9.18 -28.30
CA VAL A 27 -16.62 -8.82 -29.06
C VAL A 27 -15.94 -10.09 -29.59
N ASN A 28 -15.80 -11.14 -28.77
CA ASN A 28 -15.22 -12.40 -29.20
C ASN A 28 -16.03 -13.07 -30.32
N GLU A 29 -17.37 -13.06 -30.24
CA GLU A 29 -18.22 -13.57 -31.31
C GLU A 29 -18.01 -12.78 -32.62
N HIS A 30 -17.84 -11.45 -32.52
CA HIS A 30 -17.54 -10.61 -33.67
C HIS A 30 -16.16 -10.93 -34.27
N LEU A 31 -15.13 -11.10 -33.44
CA LEU A 31 -13.75 -11.43 -33.86
C LEU A 31 -13.67 -12.79 -34.56
N ILE A 32 -14.55 -13.75 -34.23
CA ILE A 32 -14.64 -15.03 -34.93
C ILE A 32 -15.12 -14.84 -36.37
N ARG A 33 -16.06 -13.90 -36.60
CA ARG A 33 -16.77 -13.72 -37.88
C ARG A 33 -16.16 -12.64 -38.78
N CYS A 34 -15.40 -11.70 -38.23
CA CYS A 34 -14.82 -10.57 -38.97
C CYS A 34 -13.29 -10.64 -38.99
N SER A 35 -12.70 -10.88 -40.17
CA SER A 35 -11.24 -10.89 -40.32
C SER A 35 -10.60 -9.51 -40.19
N ALA A 36 -11.30 -8.44 -40.59
CA ALA A 36 -10.78 -7.07 -40.50
C ALA A 36 -10.56 -6.63 -39.04
N CYS A 37 -11.57 -6.81 -38.18
CA CYS A 37 -11.47 -6.46 -36.76
C CYS A 37 -10.45 -7.35 -36.01
N ARG A 38 -10.25 -8.59 -36.47
CA ARG A 38 -9.21 -9.46 -35.92
C ARG A 38 -7.81 -8.94 -36.24
N GLY A 39 -7.58 -8.50 -37.47
CA GLY A 39 -6.32 -7.88 -37.87
C GLY A 39 -6.01 -6.62 -37.06
N GLU A 40 -7.01 -5.75 -36.86
CA GLU A 40 -6.87 -4.54 -36.03
C GLU A 40 -6.51 -4.90 -34.57
N TYR A 41 -7.15 -5.90 -33.98
CA TYR A 41 -6.85 -6.36 -32.62
C TYR A 41 -5.44 -6.96 -32.49
N GLU A 42 -5.01 -7.76 -33.47
CA GLU A 42 -3.65 -8.34 -33.50
C GLU A 42 -2.57 -7.25 -33.64
N GLU A 43 -2.84 -6.20 -34.42
CA GLU A 43 -1.95 -5.04 -34.57
C GLU A 43 -1.81 -4.27 -33.25
N LEU A 44 -2.94 -3.95 -32.59
CA LEU A 44 -2.96 -3.30 -31.28
C LEU A 44 -2.20 -4.10 -30.21
N GLN A 45 -2.41 -5.43 -30.17
CA GLN A 45 -1.71 -6.31 -29.23
C GLN A 45 -0.19 -6.32 -29.48
N LYS A 46 0.23 -6.25 -30.75
CA LYS A 46 1.65 -6.20 -31.09
C LYS A 46 2.29 -4.89 -30.65
N GLU A 47 1.62 -3.76 -30.83
CA GLU A 47 2.10 -2.45 -30.38
C GLU A 47 2.23 -2.38 -28.85
N THR A 48 1.23 -2.83 -28.11
CA THR A 48 1.28 -2.82 -26.64
C THR A 48 2.35 -3.76 -26.09
N SER A 49 2.56 -4.94 -26.69
CA SER A 49 3.65 -5.84 -26.29
C SER A 49 5.05 -5.26 -26.49
N GLN A 50 5.23 -4.40 -27.50
CA GLN A 50 6.50 -3.68 -27.70
C GLN A 50 6.71 -2.61 -26.63
N LEU A 51 5.64 -1.92 -26.22
CA LEU A 51 5.71 -0.93 -25.14
C LEU A 51 5.97 -1.58 -23.77
N ASP A 52 5.41 -2.77 -23.51
CA ASP A 52 5.66 -3.52 -22.27
C ASP A 52 7.14 -3.93 -22.12
N SER A 53 7.81 -4.20 -23.24
CA SER A 53 9.26 -4.47 -23.26
C SER A 53 10.12 -3.26 -22.90
N LEU A 54 9.54 -2.05 -22.96
CA LEU A 54 10.17 -0.80 -22.56
C LEU A 54 9.84 -0.45 -21.11
N SER A 55 9.63 -1.44 -20.22
CA SER A 55 9.48 -1.24 -18.77
C SER A 55 10.56 -0.28 -18.24
N ILE A 56 10.20 1.00 -18.16
CA ILE A 56 11.01 2.05 -17.58
C ILE A 56 10.86 1.85 -16.08
N ARG A 57 11.87 1.24 -15.46
CA ARG A 57 12.01 1.31 -14.01
C ARG A 57 12.20 2.77 -13.63
N GLU A 58 11.34 3.30 -12.76
CA GLU A 58 11.47 4.66 -12.28
C GLU A 58 12.77 4.78 -11.47
N PRO A 59 13.70 5.69 -11.84
CA PRO A 59 15.02 5.79 -11.19
C PRO A 59 14.94 6.18 -9.71
N GLN A 60 13.78 6.65 -9.23
CA GLN A 60 13.55 6.97 -7.83
C GLN A 60 13.55 5.71 -6.95
N ASP A 61 13.04 4.59 -7.45
CA ASP A 61 12.95 3.35 -6.69
C ASP A 61 14.34 2.73 -6.45
N GLU A 62 15.22 2.76 -7.45
CA GLU A 62 16.58 2.22 -7.33
C GLU A 62 17.47 3.03 -6.36
N ALA A 63 17.35 4.36 -6.37
CA ALA A 63 18.11 5.22 -5.46
C ALA A 63 17.61 5.09 -4.00
N LEU A 64 16.29 4.96 -3.82
CA LEU A 64 15.70 4.74 -2.50
C LEU A 64 16.09 3.36 -1.97
N GLU A 65 15.98 2.30 -2.78
CA GLU A 65 16.40 0.94 -2.41
C GLU A 65 17.89 0.86 -2.10
N ALA A 66 18.75 1.54 -2.87
CA ALA A 66 20.17 1.65 -2.59
C ALA A 66 20.45 2.33 -1.24
N PHE A 67 19.69 3.38 -0.90
CA PHE A 67 19.76 4.04 0.40
C PHE A 67 19.33 3.09 1.54
N TRP A 68 18.27 2.32 1.35
CA TRP A 68 17.79 1.33 2.34
C TRP A 68 18.74 0.13 2.51
N ARG A 69 19.56 -0.20 1.50
CA ARG A 69 20.59 -1.25 1.57
C ARG A 69 21.87 -0.81 2.28
N LEU A 70 22.07 0.49 2.55
CA LEU A 70 23.20 0.95 3.33
C LEU A 70 23.12 0.41 4.77
N PRO A 71 24.25 0.02 5.39
CA PRO A 71 24.28 -0.47 6.78
C PRO A 71 23.74 0.57 7.78
N TYR A 72 23.70 1.85 7.40
CA TYR A 72 23.08 2.93 8.14
C TYR A 72 21.55 2.82 8.26
N GLY A 73 20.86 2.23 7.27
CA GLY A 73 19.39 2.13 7.29
C GLY A 73 18.85 1.26 8.44
N LYS A 74 19.53 0.15 8.77
CA LYS A 74 19.16 -0.74 9.88
C LYS A 74 19.46 -0.10 11.24
N MET A 75 20.59 0.59 11.37
CA MET A 75 20.98 1.28 12.62
C MET A 75 20.06 2.46 12.93
N VAL A 76 19.80 3.34 11.95
CA VAL A 76 18.91 4.50 12.13
C VAL A 76 17.48 4.05 12.44
N ARG A 77 17.01 2.98 11.80
CA ARG A 77 15.67 2.44 12.06
C ARG A 77 15.53 1.88 13.47
N ASN A 78 16.51 1.08 13.93
CA ASN A 78 16.49 0.56 15.28
C ASN A 78 16.68 1.66 16.33
N SER A 79 17.59 2.61 16.11
CA SER A 79 17.80 3.71 17.05
C SER A 79 16.56 4.59 17.17
N GLY A 80 15.88 4.91 16.06
CA GLY A 80 14.63 5.66 16.08
C GLY A 80 13.53 4.94 16.86
N LEU A 81 13.43 3.61 16.70
CA LEU A 81 12.47 2.79 17.44
C LEU A 81 12.77 2.79 18.95
N PHE A 82 14.04 2.60 19.33
CA PHE A 82 14.45 2.66 20.74
C PHE A 82 14.17 4.03 21.37
N LEU A 83 14.42 5.11 20.64
CA LEU A 83 14.20 6.47 21.11
C LEU A 83 12.70 6.76 21.29
N MET A 84 11.86 6.29 20.35
CA MET A 84 10.39 6.40 20.46
C MET A 84 9.84 5.58 21.63
N ILE A 85 10.22 4.31 21.76
CA ILE A 85 9.76 3.45 22.85
C ILE A 85 10.27 3.98 24.20
N GLY A 86 11.54 4.36 24.28
CA GLY A 86 12.15 4.91 25.50
C GLY A 86 11.50 6.22 25.93
N GLY A 87 11.28 7.16 24.99
CA GLY A 87 10.60 8.42 25.26
C GLY A 87 9.16 8.21 25.74
N TYR A 88 8.44 7.29 25.10
CA TYR A 88 7.08 6.94 25.48
C TYR A 88 7.00 6.33 26.89
N LEU A 89 7.88 5.40 27.21
CA LEU A 89 7.98 4.81 28.55
C LEU A 89 8.38 5.86 29.61
N SER A 90 9.31 6.76 29.28
CA SER A 90 9.70 7.85 30.18
C SER A 90 8.54 8.80 30.46
N PHE A 91 7.73 9.12 29.45
CA PHE A 91 6.54 9.97 29.59
C PHE A 91 5.49 9.30 30.49
N LEU A 92 5.20 8.02 30.25
CA LEU A 92 4.29 7.23 31.10
C LEU A 92 4.79 7.14 32.54
N CYS A 93 6.07 6.86 32.73
CA CYS A 93 6.68 6.76 34.06
C CYS A 93 6.59 8.09 34.82
N TYR A 94 6.90 9.22 34.17
CA TYR A 94 6.77 10.54 34.77
C TYR A 94 5.32 10.85 35.17
N GLY A 95 4.36 10.58 34.28
CA GLY A 95 2.93 10.77 34.55
C GLY A 95 2.44 9.93 35.74
N LEU A 96 2.87 8.67 35.83
CA LEU A 96 2.53 7.78 36.94
C LEU A 96 3.17 8.23 38.27
N VAL A 97 4.46 8.57 38.28
CA VAL A 97 5.14 9.05 39.50
C VAL A 97 4.45 10.31 40.04
N LYS A 98 4.12 11.26 39.15
CA LYS A 98 3.36 12.46 39.53
C LYS A 98 1.98 12.14 40.09
N PHE A 99 1.27 11.19 39.48
CA PHE A 99 -0.04 10.74 39.95
C PHE A 99 -0.01 10.12 41.36
N PHE A 100 1.03 9.35 41.69
CA PHE A 100 1.16 8.67 43.00
C PHE A 100 1.80 9.54 44.10
N THR A 101 2.56 10.59 43.74
CA THR A 101 3.31 11.39 44.73
C THR A 101 2.57 12.67 45.13
N ASP A 102 1.75 13.25 44.25
CA ASP A 102 0.98 14.47 44.54
C ASP A 102 -0.45 14.15 45.01
N ASP A 103 -0.69 14.29 46.32
CA ASP A 103 -2.03 14.18 46.93
C ASP A 103 -2.83 15.50 46.93
N SER A 104 -2.24 16.56 46.36
CA SER A 104 -2.75 17.93 46.45
C SER A 104 -3.62 18.38 45.26
N GLU A 105 -3.74 17.58 44.20
CA GLU A 105 -4.49 17.97 43.01
C GLU A 105 -6.00 17.67 43.10
N MET A 106 -6.78 18.67 42.65
CA MET A 106 -8.22 18.56 42.41
C MET A 106 -8.50 17.36 41.48
N LEU A 107 -9.57 16.59 41.73
CA LEU A 107 -9.91 15.34 41.01
C LEU A 107 -9.77 15.44 39.48
N PHE A 108 -10.03 16.62 38.90
CA PHE A 108 -9.91 16.90 37.47
C PHE A 108 -8.49 16.70 36.89
N GLY A 109 -7.44 17.08 37.61
CA GLY A 109 -6.05 16.90 37.16
C GLY A 109 -5.68 15.42 37.02
N LYS A 110 -6.09 14.61 38.01
CA LYS A 110 -5.96 13.15 38.00
C LYS A 110 -6.68 12.51 36.82
N PHE A 111 -7.91 12.95 36.49
CA PHE A 111 -8.64 12.46 35.32
C PHE A 111 -7.99 12.85 33.99
N SER A 112 -7.48 14.07 33.87
CA SER A 112 -6.82 14.54 32.64
C SER A 112 -5.55 13.75 32.35
N VAL A 113 -4.69 13.55 33.35
CA VAL A 113 -3.45 12.76 33.20
C VAL A 113 -3.77 11.30 32.90
N ALA A 114 -4.73 10.71 33.61
CA ALA A 114 -5.16 9.33 33.36
C ALA A 114 -5.72 9.15 31.94
N ALA A 115 -6.55 10.06 31.45
CA ALA A 115 -7.10 10.02 30.10
C ALA A 115 -6.00 10.12 29.03
N MET A 116 -4.99 10.99 29.25
CA MET A 116 -3.88 11.16 28.31
C MET A 116 -2.95 9.93 28.27
N VAL A 117 -2.68 9.33 29.43
CA VAL A 117 -1.93 8.08 29.54
C VAL A 117 -2.68 6.93 28.87
N ILE A 118 -3.96 6.72 29.20
CA ILE A 118 -4.78 5.63 28.66
C ILE A 118 -4.95 5.79 27.15
N GLY A 119 -5.30 7.00 26.68
CA GLY A 119 -5.47 7.28 25.26
C GLY A 119 -4.21 6.99 24.45
N SER A 120 -3.05 7.37 24.99
CA SER A 120 -1.78 7.08 24.33
C SER A 120 -1.51 5.57 24.26
N VAL A 121 -1.77 4.81 25.33
CA VAL A 121 -1.55 3.35 25.36
C VAL A 121 -2.48 2.64 24.38
N VAL A 122 -3.74 3.08 24.27
CA VAL A 122 -4.71 2.52 23.33
C VAL A 122 -4.29 2.75 21.88
N VAL A 123 -3.95 3.99 21.51
CA VAL A 123 -3.53 4.30 20.13
C VAL A 123 -2.26 3.54 19.77
N PHE A 124 -1.27 3.52 20.66
CA PHE A 124 -0.01 2.82 20.41
C PHE A 124 -0.22 1.30 20.34
N GLY A 125 -1.09 0.76 21.19
CA GLY A 125 -1.46 -0.65 21.19
C GLY A 125 -2.12 -1.09 19.88
N ILE A 126 -3.04 -0.29 19.34
CA ILE A 126 -3.70 -0.57 18.04
C ILE A 126 -2.66 -0.65 16.93
N VAL A 127 -1.76 0.33 16.83
CA VAL A 127 -0.71 0.35 15.81
C VAL A 127 0.23 -0.85 15.93
N ILE A 128 0.62 -1.24 17.16
CA ILE A 128 1.45 -2.43 17.37
C ILE A 128 0.73 -3.70 16.93
N ILE A 129 -0.54 -3.86 17.33
CA ILE A 129 -1.33 -5.05 16.97
C ILE A 129 -1.48 -5.15 15.45
N GLU A 130 -1.86 -4.04 14.81
CA GLU A 130 -1.99 -3.96 13.35
C GLU A 130 -0.68 -4.32 12.67
N ARG A 131 0.45 -3.78 13.15
CA ARG A 131 1.76 -4.08 12.58
C ARG A 131 2.17 -5.54 12.77
N VAL A 132 1.88 -6.14 13.93
CA VAL A 132 2.21 -7.53 14.24
C VAL A 132 1.35 -8.49 13.40
N ILE A 133 0.05 -8.20 13.25
CA ILE A 133 -0.85 -9.00 12.42
C ILE A 133 -0.44 -8.87 10.95
N SER A 134 -0.26 -7.65 10.45
CA SER A 134 0.18 -7.40 9.08
C SER A 134 1.50 -8.12 8.78
N TYR A 135 2.50 -8.06 9.67
CA TYR A 135 3.78 -8.77 9.50
C TYR A 135 3.66 -10.30 9.50
N LYS A 136 2.67 -10.87 10.21
CA LYS A 136 2.43 -12.31 10.22
C LYS A 136 1.65 -12.79 8.99
N THR A 137 0.75 -11.95 8.47
CA THR A 137 -0.15 -12.30 7.38
C THR A 137 0.38 -11.89 6.01
N ASP A 138 1.49 -11.15 5.94
CA ASP A 138 2.10 -10.72 4.67
C ASP A 138 2.76 -11.90 3.93
N PRO A 139 2.18 -12.36 2.80
CA PRO A 139 2.71 -13.49 2.03
C PRO A 139 3.95 -13.13 1.22
N TYR A 140 4.33 -11.84 1.13
CA TYR A 140 5.52 -11.38 0.42
C TYR A 140 6.69 -11.06 1.35
N LYS A 141 6.59 -11.42 2.64
CA LYS A 141 7.63 -11.18 3.66
C LYS A 141 9.03 -11.72 3.29
N GLU A 142 9.12 -12.76 2.47
CA GLU A 142 10.37 -13.42 2.09
C GLU A 142 10.79 -13.15 0.64
N VAL A 143 10.04 -12.32 -0.09
CA VAL A 143 10.37 -11.98 -1.48
C VAL A 143 11.21 -10.71 -1.47
N GLU A 144 12.53 -10.86 -1.57
CA GLU A 144 13.42 -9.75 -1.96
C GLU A 144 13.13 -9.40 -3.44
N ARG A 145 12.70 -8.15 -3.70
CA ARG A 145 12.61 -7.59 -5.06
C ARG A 145 14.00 -7.25 -5.60
#